data_AF-A0A345VET9-F1
#
_entry.id   AF-A0A345VET9-F1
#
_cell.length_a   1.000
_cell.length_b   1.000
_cell.length_c   1.000
_cell.angle_alpha   90.00
_cell.angle_beta   90.00
_cell.angle_gamma   90.00
#
_symmetry.space_group_name_H-M   'P 1'
#
loop_
_entity.id
_entity.type
_entity.pdbx_description
1 polymer ?
#
loop_
_entity_poly.entity_id
_entity_poly.type
_entity_poly.pdbx_seq_one_letter_code
_entity_poly.pdbx_strand_id
1 'polypeptide(L)'
;MVWTSVADLRVDGRQRHIVKPEDEHRLTLDVLLEPRDSDTLIVALHGALNRDVYTPPRFEWMGTLAGRKESVLFLSDPTITLSERLRLAWYVGNASDNIPERYAQLIRTAAVQCGATRVLFFGFSGGGFAALSLAAVMPGSIGIAFSPQTSIGSYYEQFSDMFAEDVFPECRDYADVEATYGSRVSLLARYANAAPDTTFLYAQNTGDTHHMRRHYEPFRELTEGRAGAHFRLREDSDGHTVPPKEYLLEILDECASGDLQPASPREASLSL
;
A
#
# COMPACT_ATOMS: atom_id res chain seq x y z
N MET A 1 19.74 9.42 -8.23
CA MET A 1 20.31 10.40 -7.28
C MET A 1 20.30 9.82 -5.89
N VAL A 2 21.37 10.05 -5.13
CA VAL A 2 21.45 9.64 -3.73
C VAL A 2 21.33 10.90 -2.88
N TRP A 3 20.44 10.86 -1.89
CA TRP A 3 20.16 11.95 -0.97
C TRP A 3 20.45 11.49 0.45
N THR A 4 20.91 12.42 1.27
CA THR A 4 21.09 12.21 2.70
C THR A 4 19.74 12.22 3.41
N SER A 5 18.90 13.23 3.15
CA SER A 5 17.57 13.36 3.74
C SER A 5 16.44 13.42 2.71
N VAL A 6 15.20 13.25 3.17
CA VAL A 6 14.00 13.59 2.37
C VAL A 6 13.94 15.09 2.06
N ALA A 7 14.46 15.95 2.94
CA ALA A 7 14.45 17.40 2.75
C ALA A 7 15.38 17.85 1.60
N ASP A 8 16.41 17.06 1.30
CA ASP A 8 17.36 17.31 0.22
C ASP A 8 16.84 16.83 -1.15
N LEU A 9 15.78 16.03 -1.18
CA LEU A 9 15.23 15.49 -2.42
C LEU A 9 14.86 16.62 -3.38
N ARG A 10 15.36 16.54 -4.61
CA ARG A 10 14.97 17.42 -5.73
C ARG A 10 14.49 16.55 -6.89
N VAL A 11 13.33 16.88 -7.43
CA VAL A 11 12.68 16.22 -8.56
C VAL A 11 13.01 16.97 -9.85
N ASP A 12 13.65 16.28 -10.78
CA ASP A 12 13.93 16.79 -12.13
C ASP A 12 13.79 15.66 -13.15
N GLY A 13 12.70 15.70 -13.92
CA GLY A 13 12.36 14.66 -14.88
C GLY A 13 12.21 13.27 -14.25
N ARG A 14 12.18 12.25 -15.12
CA ARG A 14 12.10 10.85 -14.71
C ARG A 14 13.40 10.40 -14.06
N GLN A 15 13.37 10.06 -12.78
CA GLN A 15 14.59 9.74 -12.04
C GLN A 15 14.37 8.81 -10.86
N ARG A 16 15.36 7.94 -10.61
CA ARG A 16 15.44 7.11 -9.40
C ARG A 16 16.10 7.92 -8.28
N HIS A 17 15.46 8.00 -7.12
CA HIS A 17 15.95 8.68 -5.92
C HIS A 17 16.17 7.66 -4.81
N ILE A 18 17.36 7.70 -4.21
CA ILE A 18 17.77 6.83 -3.12
C ILE A 18 18.00 7.73 -1.90
N VAL A 19 17.12 7.66 -0.91
CA VAL A 19 17.25 8.43 0.33
C VAL A 19 17.88 7.54 1.38
N LYS A 20 19.11 7.86 1.81
CA LYS A 20 19.81 7.12 2.85
C LYS A 20 19.12 7.31 4.20
N PRO A 21 19.23 6.33 5.11
CA PRO A 21 18.73 6.52 6.47
C PRO A 21 19.55 7.61 7.19
N GLU A 22 18.86 8.42 7.98
CA GLU A 22 19.45 9.40 8.89
C GLU A 22 19.09 9.04 10.34
N ASP A 23 19.86 9.56 11.29
CA ASP A 23 19.63 9.39 12.73
C ASP A 23 19.48 7.91 13.16
N GLU A 24 18.32 7.58 13.75
CA GLU A 24 17.97 6.26 14.26
C GLU A 24 17.50 5.29 13.17
N HIS A 25 17.19 5.79 11.97
CA HIS A 25 16.74 4.96 10.85
C HIS A 25 17.88 4.05 10.33
N ARG A 26 17.50 2.92 9.73
CA ARG A 26 18.44 1.93 9.17
C ARG A 26 18.10 1.54 7.74
N LEU A 27 16.84 1.71 7.33
CA LEU A 27 16.38 1.35 6.00
C LEU A 27 16.55 2.49 4.99
N THR A 28 17.08 2.18 3.80
CA THR A 28 17.17 3.13 2.66
C THR A 28 15.84 3.16 1.92
N LEU A 29 15.32 4.35 1.60
CA LEU A 29 14.15 4.48 0.72
C LEU A 29 14.62 4.55 -0.73
N ASP A 30 14.03 3.73 -1.60
CA ASP A 30 14.37 3.68 -3.02
C ASP A 30 13.09 3.85 -3.84
N VAL A 31 13.06 4.91 -4.65
CA VAL A 31 11.87 5.33 -5.37
C VAL A 31 12.22 5.70 -6.81
N LEU A 32 11.29 5.50 -7.72
CA LEU A 32 11.35 6.01 -9.08
C LEU A 32 10.22 7.01 -9.29
N LEU A 33 10.55 8.25 -9.58
CA LEU A 33 9.58 9.30 -9.85
C LEU A 33 9.55 9.62 -11.33
N GLU A 34 8.34 9.76 -11.87
CA GLU A 34 8.03 10.21 -13.22
C GLU A 34 7.09 11.42 -13.10
N PRO A 35 7.63 12.65 -12.99
CA PRO A 35 6.82 13.85 -12.92
C PRO A 35 6.16 14.12 -14.28
N ARG A 36 4.90 14.56 -14.25
CA ARG A 36 4.08 14.95 -15.40
C ARG A 36 3.27 16.19 -15.05
N ASP A 37 2.74 16.88 -16.05
CA ASP A 37 1.89 18.05 -15.88
C ASP A 37 0.47 17.65 -15.43
N SER A 38 0.32 17.42 -14.12
CA SER A 38 -0.93 17.00 -13.49
C SER A 38 -0.96 17.39 -12.01
N ASP A 39 -2.15 17.77 -11.55
CA ASP A 39 -2.45 18.02 -10.14
C ASP A 39 -2.55 16.74 -9.29
N THR A 40 -2.36 15.57 -9.89
CA THR A 40 -2.50 14.27 -9.24
C THR A 40 -1.17 13.50 -9.28
N LEU A 41 -0.78 12.95 -8.12
CA LEU A 41 0.34 12.02 -7.97
C LEU A 41 -0.20 10.63 -7.64
N ILE A 42 0.06 9.66 -8.53
CA ILE A 42 -0.20 8.25 -8.28
C ILE A 42 1.05 7.63 -7.66
N VAL A 43 0.91 7.02 -6.50
CA VAL A 43 1.96 6.31 -5.79
C VAL A 43 1.72 4.82 -5.90
N ALA A 44 2.58 4.12 -6.64
CA ALA A 44 2.41 2.72 -7.00
C ALA A 44 3.26 1.80 -6.10
N LEU A 45 2.62 0.78 -5.53
CA LEU A 45 3.17 -0.10 -4.50
C LEU A 45 3.19 -1.55 -5.00
N HIS A 46 4.35 -2.18 -4.94
CA HIS A 46 4.48 -3.58 -5.37
C HIS A 46 3.93 -4.57 -4.34
N GLY A 47 3.48 -5.74 -4.83
CA GLY A 47 3.09 -6.88 -4.02
C GLY A 47 4.26 -7.84 -3.71
N ALA A 48 3.94 -9.12 -3.53
CA ALA A 48 4.95 -10.15 -3.27
C ALA A 48 5.91 -10.32 -4.47
N LEU A 49 7.19 -10.53 -4.18
CA LEU A 49 8.22 -10.79 -5.17
C LEU A 49 8.40 -12.29 -5.40
N ASN A 50 8.53 -12.67 -6.68
CA ASN A 50 9.23 -13.89 -7.03
C ASN A 50 10.74 -13.66 -6.92
N ARG A 51 11.36 -14.17 -5.84
CA ARG A 51 12.79 -14.01 -5.54
C ARG A 51 13.72 -14.72 -6.52
N ASP A 52 13.21 -15.65 -7.32
CA ASP A 52 13.98 -16.32 -8.38
C ASP A 52 14.15 -15.41 -9.62
N VAL A 53 13.31 -14.37 -9.73
CA VAL A 53 13.26 -13.47 -10.89
C VAL A 53 13.65 -12.04 -10.52
N TYR A 54 13.29 -11.59 -9.32
CA TYR A 54 13.41 -10.18 -8.93
C TYR A 54 14.23 -10.01 -7.65
N THR A 55 15.11 -9.01 -7.68
CA THR A 55 15.84 -8.49 -6.51
C THR A 55 15.41 -7.05 -6.23
N PRO A 56 15.20 -6.65 -4.96
CA PRO A 56 14.96 -5.27 -4.59
C PRO A 56 16.06 -4.31 -5.09
N PRO A 57 15.72 -3.06 -5.45
CA PRO A 57 14.39 -2.49 -5.38
C PRO A 57 13.46 -2.98 -6.50
N ARG A 58 12.16 -3.07 -6.19
CA ARG A 58 11.11 -3.39 -7.17
C ARG A 58 10.24 -2.18 -7.42
N PHE A 59 10.17 -1.75 -8.69
CA PHE A 59 9.18 -0.77 -9.16
C PHE A 59 8.14 -1.47 -10.03
N GLU A 60 7.03 -1.86 -9.40
CA GLU A 60 5.91 -2.52 -10.08
C GLU A 60 5.02 -1.53 -10.81
N TRP A 61 4.13 -2.00 -11.70
CA TRP A 61 3.12 -1.18 -12.40
C TRP A 61 3.62 -0.21 -13.47
N MET A 62 4.93 -0.12 -13.74
CA MET A 62 5.48 0.81 -14.74
C MET A 62 4.80 0.66 -16.11
N GLY A 63 4.64 -0.57 -16.62
CA GLY A 63 3.95 -0.82 -17.89
C GLY A 63 2.44 -0.58 -17.85
N THR A 64 1.81 -0.78 -16.67
CA THR A 64 0.39 -0.48 -16.46
C THR A 64 0.13 1.02 -16.52
N LEU A 65 1.00 1.81 -15.89
CA LEU A 65 0.84 3.25 -15.69
C LEU A 65 1.56 4.12 -16.74
N ALA A 66 2.22 3.52 -17.74
CA ALA A 66 3.02 4.25 -18.74
C ALA A 66 2.21 5.26 -19.58
N GLY A 67 0.93 4.97 -19.85
CA GLY A 67 0.05 5.83 -20.67
C GLY A 67 -0.73 6.87 -19.87
N ARG A 68 -0.50 6.97 -18.57
CA ARG A 68 -1.24 7.88 -17.68
C ARG A 68 -0.73 9.32 -17.78
N LYS A 69 -1.61 10.29 -17.56
CA LYS A 69 -1.27 11.73 -17.57
C LYS A 69 -0.74 12.21 -16.22
N GLU A 70 -1.11 11.53 -15.14
CA GLU A 70 -0.74 11.88 -13.77
C GLU A 70 0.77 11.69 -13.53
N SER A 71 1.34 12.46 -12.61
CA SER A 71 2.67 12.13 -12.08
C SER A 71 2.62 10.76 -11.42
N VAL A 72 3.69 9.96 -11.54
CA VAL A 72 3.74 8.62 -10.93
C VAL A 72 5.01 8.44 -10.10
N LEU A 73 4.85 8.01 -8.87
CA LEU A 73 5.92 7.65 -7.94
C LEU A 73 5.84 6.15 -7.62
N PHE A 74 6.84 5.40 -8.04
CA PHE A 74 6.96 3.98 -7.72
C PHE A 74 7.80 3.80 -6.46
N LEU A 75 7.28 3.09 -5.47
CA LEU A 75 7.99 2.78 -4.25
C LEU A 75 8.48 1.34 -4.27
N SER A 76 9.67 1.12 -3.72
CA SER A 76 10.13 -0.23 -3.33
C SER A 76 9.93 -0.42 -1.84
N ASP A 77 9.49 -1.59 -1.40
CA ASP A 77 9.44 -1.94 0.02
C ASP A 77 10.88 -2.12 0.54
N PRO A 78 11.38 -1.29 1.46
CA PRO A 78 12.72 -1.46 2.02
C PRO A 78 12.75 -2.55 3.10
N THR A 79 11.61 -2.85 3.73
CA THR A 79 11.48 -3.90 4.76
C THR A 79 11.86 -5.26 4.20
N ILE A 80 11.50 -5.50 2.92
CA ILE A 80 11.79 -6.74 2.23
C ILE A 80 13.29 -6.99 2.05
N THR A 81 14.15 -5.97 2.25
CA THR A 81 15.61 -6.11 2.14
C THR A 81 16.27 -6.70 3.39
N LEU A 82 15.52 -6.82 4.49
CA LEU A 82 16.03 -7.35 5.77
C LEU A 82 16.37 -8.84 5.70
N SER A 83 15.75 -9.58 4.79
CA SER A 83 16.02 -11.01 4.59
C SER A 83 15.70 -11.44 3.16
N GLU A 84 16.55 -12.31 2.61
CA GLU A 84 16.33 -12.93 1.29
C GLU A 84 15.14 -13.91 1.29
N ARG A 85 14.72 -14.40 2.47
CA ARG A 85 13.56 -15.28 2.63
C ARG A 85 12.24 -14.54 2.37
N LEU A 86 12.20 -13.24 2.68
CA LEU A 86 10.99 -12.43 2.59
C LEU A 86 10.58 -12.24 1.13
N ARG A 87 9.43 -12.79 0.74
CA ARG A 87 8.78 -12.49 -0.55
C ARG A 87 7.86 -11.29 -0.46
N LEU A 88 7.44 -10.90 0.74
CA LEU A 88 6.55 -9.77 0.98
C LEU A 88 6.83 -9.23 2.40
N ALA A 89 6.77 -7.91 2.58
CA ALA A 89 7.01 -7.28 3.89
C ALA A 89 6.14 -6.02 4.15
N TRP A 90 5.09 -5.83 3.35
CA TRP A 90 3.99 -4.87 3.57
C TRP A 90 4.38 -3.42 3.87
N TYR A 91 5.60 -3.00 3.52
CA TYR A 91 6.09 -1.64 3.79
C TYR A 91 6.02 -1.26 5.27
N VAL A 92 6.17 -2.22 6.19
CA VAL A 92 6.00 -1.98 7.64
C VAL A 92 7.23 -1.29 8.26
N GLY A 93 8.42 -1.67 7.78
CA GLY A 93 9.70 -1.37 8.40
C GLY A 93 10.04 -2.25 9.58
N ASN A 94 10.99 -1.81 10.42
CA ASN A 94 11.49 -2.54 11.59
C ASN A 94 11.26 -1.73 12.89
N ALA A 95 11.89 -2.12 14.00
CA ALA A 95 11.81 -1.41 15.27
C ALA A 95 12.10 0.10 15.17
N SER A 96 13.15 0.48 14.43
CA SER A 96 13.64 1.86 14.30
C SER A 96 13.08 2.62 13.09
N ASP A 97 12.48 1.90 12.14
CA ASP A 97 12.00 2.42 10.87
C ASP A 97 10.49 2.21 10.75
N ASN A 98 9.70 3.26 10.99
CA ASN A 98 8.27 3.26 10.62
C ASN A 98 8.13 3.69 9.16
N ILE A 99 8.17 2.70 8.24
CA ILE A 99 8.24 2.96 6.80
C ILE A 99 7.04 3.72 6.24
N PRO A 100 5.78 3.49 6.65
CA PRO A 100 4.65 4.29 6.19
C PRO A 100 4.83 5.79 6.52
N GLU A 101 5.29 6.13 7.71
CA GLU A 101 5.53 7.53 8.11
C GLU A 101 6.67 8.17 7.32
N ARG A 102 7.79 7.44 7.15
CA ARG A 102 8.94 7.91 6.37
C ARG A 102 8.58 8.12 4.91
N TYR A 103 7.83 7.19 4.31
CA TYR A 103 7.33 7.37 2.96
C TYR A 103 6.32 8.51 2.87
N ALA A 104 5.45 8.70 3.85
CA ALA A 104 4.52 9.82 3.86
C ALA A 104 5.24 11.18 3.82
N GLN A 105 6.36 11.33 4.53
CA GLN A 105 7.20 12.53 4.43
C GLN A 105 7.78 12.71 3.02
N LEU A 106 8.34 11.65 2.43
CA LEU A 106 8.89 11.66 1.07
C LEU A 106 7.84 12.02 0.03
N ILE A 107 6.67 11.38 0.10
CA ILE A 107 5.55 11.58 -0.82
C ILE A 107 5.04 13.01 -0.74
N ARG A 108 4.93 13.62 0.46
CA ARG A 108 4.56 15.04 0.60
C ARG A 108 5.54 15.96 -0.11
N THR A 109 6.85 15.74 0.07
CA THR A 109 7.88 16.52 -0.64
C THR A 109 7.78 16.32 -2.15
N ALA A 110 7.61 15.09 -2.63
CA ALA A 110 7.45 14.80 -4.05
C ALA A 110 6.20 15.43 -4.64
N ALA A 111 5.05 15.35 -3.96
CA ALA A 111 3.79 15.94 -4.40
C ALA A 111 3.92 17.47 -4.58
N VAL A 112 4.52 18.17 -3.61
CA VAL A 112 4.78 19.61 -3.71
C VAL A 112 5.64 19.94 -4.92
N GLN A 113 6.72 19.18 -5.16
CA GLN A 113 7.63 19.44 -6.29
C GLN A 113 7.01 19.11 -7.65
N CYS A 114 6.08 18.15 -7.70
CA CYS A 114 5.30 17.84 -8.90
C CYS A 114 4.11 18.80 -9.11
N GLY A 115 3.81 19.70 -8.16
CA GLY A 115 2.60 20.53 -8.22
C GLY A 115 1.30 19.75 -7.98
N ALA A 116 1.39 18.54 -7.41
CA ALA A 116 0.24 17.70 -7.14
C ALA A 116 -0.47 18.11 -5.84
N THR A 117 -1.79 18.27 -5.92
CA THR A 117 -2.67 18.55 -4.78
C THR A 117 -3.49 17.32 -4.37
N ARG A 118 -3.55 16.30 -5.23
CA ARG A 118 -4.18 15.00 -4.98
C ARG A 118 -3.14 13.89 -4.98
N VAL A 119 -3.22 12.99 -4.01
CA VAL A 119 -2.36 11.82 -3.91
C VAL A 119 -3.21 10.55 -3.87
N LEU A 120 -2.91 9.62 -4.76
CA LEU A 120 -3.57 8.32 -4.86
C LEU A 120 -2.55 7.22 -4.57
N PHE A 121 -2.78 6.38 -3.56
CA PHE A 121 -1.98 5.18 -3.32
C PHE A 121 -2.60 3.99 -4.05
N PHE A 122 -1.81 3.22 -4.79
CA PHE A 122 -2.30 2.14 -5.63
C PHE A 122 -1.50 0.86 -5.41
N GLY A 123 -2.19 -0.25 -5.12
CA GLY A 123 -1.54 -1.54 -5.02
C GLY A 123 -2.49 -2.73 -4.96
N PHE A 124 -1.95 -3.90 -5.24
CA PHE A 124 -2.63 -5.20 -5.13
C PHE A 124 -2.03 -6.03 -4.00
N SER A 125 -2.84 -6.83 -3.31
CA SER A 125 -2.36 -7.79 -2.29
C SER A 125 -1.57 -7.06 -1.19
N GLY A 126 -0.30 -7.40 -0.98
CA GLY A 126 0.56 -6.70 -0.02
C GLY A 126 0.83 -5.23 -0.37
N GLY A 127 0.82 -4.87 -1.65
CA GLY A 127 0.85 -3.47 -2.09
C GLY A 127 -0.45 -2.74 -1.74
N GLY A 128 -1.58 -3.45 -1.72
CA GLY A 128 -2.86 -2.92 -1.29
C GLY A 128 -2.91 -2.67 0.22
N PHE A 129 -2.30 -3.54 1.04
CA PHE A 129 -2.08 -3.26 2.47
C PHE A 129 -1.31 -1.95 2.65
N ALA A 130 -0.21 -1.79 1.90
CA ALA A 130 0.61 -0.60 1.98
C ALA A 130 -0.14 0.66 1.52
N ALA A 131 -1.01 0.53 0.51
CA ALA A 131 -1.83 1.65 0.02
C ALA A 131 -2.80 2.16 1.08
N LEU A 132 -3.49 1.24 1.77
CA LEU A 132 -4.38 1.58 2.88
C LEU A 132 -3.59 2.10 4.09
N SER A 133 -2.44 1.50 4.40
CA SER A 133 -1.56 1.99 5.47
C SER A 133 -1.12 3.43 5.22
N LEU A 134 -0.70 3.76 3.99
CA LEU A 134 -0.28 5.11 3.60
C LEU A 134 -1.43 6.12 3.61
N ALA A 135 -2.61 5.73 3.15
CA ALA A 135 -3.81 6.58 3.19
C ALA A 135 -4.18 6.99 4.63
N ALA A 136 -4.04 6.08 5.58
CA ALA A 136 -4.31 6.35 6.99
C ALA A 136 -3.27 7.27 7.66
N VAL A 137 -1.99 7.26 7.25
CA VAL A 137 -0.94 8.16 7.78
C VAL A 137 -0.83 9.48 7.00
N MET A 138 -1.50 9.59 5.85
CA MET A 138 -1.60 10.81 5.07
C MET A 138 -3.07 11.15 4.78
N PRO A 139 -3.84 11.63 5.78
CA PRO A 139 -5.22 12.03 5.56
C PRO A 139 -5.35 13.10 4.47
N GLY A 140 -6.47 13.09 3.74
CA GLY A 140 -6.67 13.88 2.52
C GLY A 140 -6.15 13.22 1.23
N SER A 141 -5.52 12.06 1.33
CA SER A 141 -5.19 11.18 0.19
C SER A 141 -6.23 10.06 0.03
N ILE A 142 -6.12 9.28 -1.07
CA ILE A 142 -7.00 8.13 -1.33
C ILE A 142 -6.18 6.85 -1.45
N GLY A 143 -6.50 5.83 -0.64
CA GLY A 143 -5.94 4.48 -0.78
C GLY A 143 -6.77 3.61 -1.72
N ILE A 144 -6.19 3.13 -2.81
CA ILE A 144 -6.83 2.27 -3.81
C ILE A 144 -6.19 0.88 -3.71
N ALA A 145 -6.94 -0.05 -3.11
CA ALA A 145 -6.43 -1.35 -2.75
C ALA A 145 -7.23 -2.47 -3.43
N PHE A 146 -6.51 -3.30 -4.19
CA PHE A 146 -7.07 -4.45 -4.89
C PHE A 146 -6.72 -5.74 -4.15
N SER A 147 -7.74 -6.47 -3.70
CA SER A 147 -7.65 -7.68 -2.87
C SER A 147 -6.54 -7.61 -1.81
N PRO A 148 -6.47 -6.55 -1.00
CA PRO A 148 -5.40 -6.38 -0.02
C PRO A 148 -5.47 -7.43 1.08
N GLN A 149 -4.31 -7.71 1.69
CA GLN A 149 -4.34 -8.17 3.07
C GLN A 149 -4.67 -6.99 3.99
N THR A 150 -5.31 -7.26 5.12
CA THR A 150 -5.64 -6.24 6.14
C THR A 150 -5.07 -6.55 7.52
N SER A 151 -4.49 -7.73 7.71
CA SER A 151 -3.67 -8.10 8.86
C SER A 151 -2.61 -9.08 8.39
N ILE A 152 -1.35 -8.86 8.78
CA ILE A 152 -0.25 -9.75 8.40
C ILE A 152 -0.44 -11.15 9.01
N GLY A 153 -0.92 -11.21 10.26
CA GLY A 153 -1.20 -12.46 10.97
C GLY A 153 -2.37 -13.26 10.39
N SER A 154 -3.27 -12.61 9.63
CA SER A 154 -4.39 -13.28 8.97
C SER A 154 -4.06 -13.82 7.57
N TYR A 155 -2.85 -13.57 7.03
CA TYR A 155 -2.46 -14.00 5.70
C TYR A 155 -2.18 -15.52 5.66
N TYR A 156 -0.95 -15.94 5.99
CA TYR A 156 -0.66 -17.35 6.27
C TYR A 156 0.42 -17.41 7.35
N GLU A 157 0.24 -18.29 8.32
CA GLU A 157 1.09 -18.43 9.52
C GLU A 157 2.58 -18.50 9.18
N GLN A 158 2.96 -19.32 8.20
CA GLN A 158 4.35 -19.43 7.75
C GLN A 158 4.98 -18.08 7.32
N PHE A 159 4.18 -17.16 6.76
CA PHE A 159 4.67 -15.86 6.31
C PHE A 159 4.69 -14.84 7.45
N SER A 160 3.72 -14.88 8.37
CA SER A 160 3.72 -14.02 9.55
C SER A 160 4.83 -14.39 10.53
N ASP A 161 5.12 -15.67 10.71
CA ASP A 161 6.20 -16.15 11.57
C ASP A 161 7.57 -15.76 11.01
N MET A 162 7.81 -16.05 9.72
CA MET A 162 9.03 -15.62 9.04
C MET A 162 9.19 -14.09 9.06
N PHE A 163 8.09 -13.35 8.91
CA PHE A 163 8.11 -11.89 9.01
C PHE A 163 8.50 -11.44 10.43
N ALA A 164 7.94 -12.03 11.49
CA ALA A 164 8.31 -11.72 12.86
C ALA A 164 9.80 -12.00 13.12
N GLU A 165 10.28 -13.18 12.74
CA GLU A 165 11.68 -13.59 12.90
C GLU A 165 12.66 -12.64 12.20
N ASP A 166 12.39 -12.29 10.93
CA ASP A 166 13.34 -11.55 10.09
C ASP A 166 13.24 -10.03 10.24
N VAL A 167 12.07 -9.50 10.61
CA VAL A 167 11.82 -8.06 10.66
C VAL A 167 11.85 -7.51 12.08
N PHE A 168 11.47 -8.32 13.07
CA PHE A 168 11.37 -7.95 14.48
C PHE A 168 12.01 -9.03 15.38
N PRO A 169 13.32 -9.31 15.25
CA PRO A 169 13.99 -10.38 15.99
C PRO A 169 14.01 -10.16 17.52
N GLU A 170 13.67 -8.96 17.99
CA GLU A 170 13.48 -8.64 19.40
C GLU A 170 12.14 -9.14 19.98
N CYS A 171 11.15 -9.44 19.13
CA CYS A 171 9.87 -10.03 19.54
C CYS A 171 9.97 -11.56 19.58
N ARG A 172 9.27 -12.19 20.52
CA ARG A 172 9.31 -13.65 20.69
C ARG A 172 8.67 -14.41 19.53
N ASP A 173 7.55 -13.90 19.04
CA ASP A 173 6.69 -14.50 18.02
C ASP A 173 5.83 -13.41 17.36
N TYR A 174 5.02 -13.77 16.36
CA TYR A 174 4.16 -12.79 15.69
C TYR A 174 3.11 -12.18 16.63
N ALA A 175 2.63 -12.90 17.65
CA ALA A 175 1.68 -12.34 18.61
C ALA A 175 2.31 -11.21 19.44
N ASP A 176 3.59 -11.34 19.79
CA ASP A 176 4.38 -10.28 20.44
C ASP A 176 4.62 -9.09 19.50
N VAL A 177 4.85 -9.33 18.21
CA VAL A 177 4.91 -8.28 17.18
C VAL A 177 3.59 -7.52 17.09
N GLU A 178 2.46 -8.22 17.04
CA GLU A 178 1.14 -7.59 16.95
C GLU A 178 0.81 -6.80 18.22
N ALA A 179 1.14 -7.32 19.41
CA ALA A 179 0.97 -6.61 20.67
C ALA A 179 1.83 -5.34 20.76
N THR A 180 3.06 -5.39 20.24
CA THR A 180 4.03 -4.29 20.33
C THR A 180 3.79 -3.22 19.26
N TYR A 181 3.54 -3.63 18.02
CA TYR A 181 3.51 -2.74 16.86
C TYR A 181 2.09 -2.46 16.34
N GLY A 182 1.09 -3.23 16.77
CA GLY A 182 -0.35 -2.96 16.61
C GLY A 182 -0.73 -2.46 15.21
N SER A 183 -1.10 -1.18 15.13
CA SER A 183 -1.54 -0.53 13.88
C SER A 183 -0.56 -0.67 12.72
N ARG A 184 0.74 -0.89 12.98
CA ARG A 184 1.75 -1.07 11.93
C ARG A 184 1.59 -2.38 11.16
N VAL A 185 1.10 -3.44 11.79
CA VAL A 185 0.98 -4.79 11.20
C VAL A 185 -0.48 -5.22 11.00
N SER A 186 -1.43 -4.45 11.53
CA SER A 186 -2.88 -4.70 11.41
C SER A 186 -3.61 -3.42 10.99
N LEU A 187 -4.20 -3.45 9.79
CA LEU A 187 -5.07 -2.36 9.32
C LEU A 187 -6.37 -2.31 10.12
N LEU A 188 -6.82 -3.41 10.73
CA LEU A 188 -7.95 -3.37 11.66
C LEU A 188 -7.64 -2.45 12.85
N ALA A 189 -6.46 -2.63 13.47
CA ALA A 189 -6.01 -1.77 14.55
C ALA A 189 -5.80 -0.31 14.09
N ARG A 190 -5.29 -0.11 12.86
CA ARG A 190 -5.10 1.23 12.28
C ARG A 190 -6.41 1.96 12.01
N TYR A 191 -7.38 1.29 11.38
CA TYR A 191 -8.62 1.91 10.93
C TYR A 191 -9.68 2.05 12.04
N ALA A 192 -9.54 1.32 13.14
CA ALA A 192 -10.38 1.48 14.33
C ALA A 192 -10.40 2.94 14.85
N ASN A 193 -9.30 3.68 14.66
CA ASN A 193 -9.16 5.08 15.09
C ASN A 193 -8.63 6.01 13.98
N ALA A 194 -8.78 5.65 12.70
CA ALA A 194 -8.28 6.49 11.61
C ALA A 194 -8.93 7.88 11.60
N ALA A 195 -8.28 8.87 11.01
CA ALA A 195 -8.78 10.24 10.92
C ALA A 195 -10.04 10.36 10.03
N PRO A 196 -11.05 11.19 10.36
CA PRO A 196 -12.33 11.23 9.62
C PRO A 196 -12.23 11.47 8.11
N ASP A 197 -11.17 12.11 7.64
CA ASP A 197 -10.84 12.41 6.24
C ASP A 197 -9.98 11.34 5.55
N THR A 198 -9.74 10.20 6.22
CA THR A 198 -9.12 9.02 5.60
C THR A 198 -10.07 8.40 4.57
N THR A 199 -9.68 8.40 3.30
CA THR A 199 -10.49 7.89 2.19
C THR A 199 -9.80 6.69 1.54
N PHE A 200 -10.58 5.66 1.21
CA PHE A 200 -10.08 4.49 0.48
C PHE A 200 -11.15 3.86 -0.41
N LEU A 201 -10.69 3.20 -1.47
CA LEU A 201 -11.46 2.26 -2.28
C LEU A 201 -10.83 0.87 -2.15
N TYR A 202 -11.59 -0.05 -1.57
CA TYR A 202 -11.25 -1.47 -1.46
C TYR A 202 -12.00 -2.24 -2.56
N ALA A 203 -11.27 -2.71 -3.56
CA ALA A 203 -11.78 -3.61 -4.59
C ALA A 203 -11.39 -5.05 -4.27
N GLN A 204 -12.33 -6.00 -4.30
CA GLN A 204 -12.09 -7.39 -3.94
C GLN A 204 -12.61 -8.35 -5.01
N ASN A 205 -11.75 -9.30 -5.41
CA ASN A 205 -12.18 -10.46 -6.18
C ASN A 205 -13.00 -11.40 -5.27
N THR A 206 -14.27 -11.64 -5.58
CA THR A 206 -15.16 -12.48 -4.75
C THR A 206 -14.81 -13.96 -4.80
N GLY A 207 -14.15 -14.44 -5.87
CA GLY A 207 -13.69 -15.82 -5.96
C GLY A 207 -12.44 -16.11 -5.11
N ASP A 208 -11.73 -15.09 -4.63
CA ASP A 208 -10.64 -15.24 -3.66
C ASP A 208 -11.18 -15.44 -2.24
N THR A 209 -11.67 -16.65 -1.98
CA THR A 209 -12.36 -17.00 -0.73
C THR A 209 -11.52 -16.79 0.53
N HIS A 210 -10.19 -16.94 0.43
CA HIS A 210 -9.29 -16.69 1.56
C HIS A 210 -9.27 -15.19 1.91
N HIS A 211 -9.05 -14.30 0.93
CA HIS A 211 -9.03 -12.86 1.19
C HIS A 211 -10.41 -12.32 1.54
N MET A 212 -11.48 -12.87 0.95
CA MET A 212 -12.85 -12.55 1.35
C MET A 212 -13.04 -12.74 2.86
N ARG A 213 -12.75 -13.94 3.37
CA ARG A 213 -13.01 -14.30 4.78
C ARG A 213 -12.00 -13.70 5.75
N ARG A 214 -10.71 -13.70 5.40
CA ARG A 214 -9.63 -13.33 6.33
C ARG A 214 -9.30 -11.85 6.33
N HIS A 215 -9.68 -11.12 5.28
CA HIS A 215 -9.28 -9.72 5.11
C HIS A 215 -10.43 -8.78 4.79
N TYR A 216 -11.24 -9.09 3.77
CA TYR A 216 -12.33 -8.22 3.33
C TYR A 216 -13.45 -8.13 4.37
N GLU A 217 -14.00 -9.27 4.80
CA GLU A 217 -15.14 -9.31 5.73
C GLU A 217 -14.83 -8.57 7.05
N PRO A 218 -13.71 -8.86 7.77
CA PRO A 218 -13.40 -8.15 9.01
C PRO A 218 -13.15 -6.65 8.81
N PHE A 219 -12.48 -6.28 7.71
CA PHE A 219 -12.18 -4.87 7.44
C PHE A 219 -13.43 -4.09 7.05
N ARG A 220 -14.31 -4.69 6.23
CA ARG A 220 -15.61 -4.11 5.89
C ARG A 220 -16.49 -3.99 7.12
N GLU A 221 -16.59 -5.00 7.97
CA GLU A 221 -17.37 -4.93 9.21
C GLU A 221 -16.93 -3.74 10.09
N LEU A 222 -15.62 -3.50 10.20
CA LEU A 222 -15.07 -2.39 10.97
C LEU A 222 -15.33 -1.01 10.35
N THR A 223 -15.31 -0.90 9.03
CA THR A 223 -15.23 0.41 8.32
C THR A 223 -16.44 0.75 7.46
N GLU A 224 -17.38 -0.18 7.28
CA GLU A 224 -18.64 0.04 6.56
C GLU A 224 -19.43 1.18 7.23
N GLY A 225 -19.91 2.12 6.42
CA GLY A 225 -20.63 3.31 6.89
C GLY A 225 -19.73 4.48 7.31
N ARG A 226 -18.41 4.30 7.39
CA ARG A 226 -17.46 5.41 7.56
C ARG A 226 -17.47 6.31 6.33
N ALA A 227 -17.42 7.63 6.54
CA ALA A 227 -17.16 8.58 5.46
C ALA A 227 -15.82 8.26 4.78
N GLY A 228 -15.80 8.23 3.45
CA GLY A 228 -14.62 7.90 2.65
C GLY A 228 -14.29 6.40 2.55
N ALA A 229 -15.12 5.49 3.09
CA ALA A 229 -14.98 4.05 2.88
C ALA A 229 -15.78 3.61 1.63
N HIS A 230 -15.08 3.21 0.57
CA HIS A 230 -15.67 2.71 -0.66
C HIS A 230 -15.29 1.25 -0.88
N PHE A 231 -16.27 0.42 -1.26
CA PHE A 231 -16.06 -0.99 -1.56
C PHE A 231 -16.54 -1.30 -2.98
N ARG A 232 -15.81 -2.19 -3.66
CA ARG A 232 -16.19 -2.77 -4.96
C ARG A 232 -15.97 -4.29 -4.88
N LEU A 233 -17.03 -5.04 -5.15
CA LEU A 233 -16.95 -6.50 -5.29
C LEU A 233 -17.07 -6.83 -6.77
N ARG A 234 -16.24 -7.76 -7.23
CA ARG A 234 -16.33 -8.31 -8.58
C ARG A 234 -15.79 -9.73 -8.58
N GLU A 235 -16.36 -10.60 -9.39
CA GLU A 235 -15.80 -11.94 -9.62
C GLU A 235 -14.92 -11.90 -10.87
N ASP A 236 -13.61 -12.05 -10.69
CA ASP A 236 -12.62 -12.03 -11.78
C ASP A 236 -11.98 -13.41 -12.01
N SER A 237 -11.82 -14.20 -10.94
CA SER A 237 -11.27 -15.55 -10.98
C SER A 237 -11.56 -16.29 -9.66
N ASP A 238 -11.34 -17.60 -9.62
CA ASP A 238 -11.45 -18.42 -8.40
C ASP A 238 -10.25 -18.28 -7.44
N GLY A 239 -9.35 -17.31 -7.67
CA GLY A 239 -8.09 -17.23 -6.94
C GLY A 239 -7.59 -15.81 -6.67
N HIS A 240 -6.43 -15.75 -6.02
CA HIS A 240 -5.76 -14.49 -5.71
C HIS A 240 -4.99 -13.98 -6.93
N THR A 241 -5.71 -13.37 -7.87
CA THR A 241 -5.15 -12.86 -9.14
C THR A 241 -5.23 -11.35 -9.23
N VAL A 242 -4.22 -10.74 -9.85
CA VAL A 242 -4.27 -9.32 -10.21
C VAL A 242 -5.45 -9.09 -11.16
N PRO A 243 -6.31 -8.08 -10.92
CA PRO A 243 -7.41 -7.77 -11.82
C PRO A 243 -6.94 -7.38 -13.24
N PRO A 244 -7.80 -7.52 -14.26
CA PRO A 244 -7.57 -6.97 -15.59
C PRO A 244 -7.11 -5.52 -15.57
N LYS A 245 -6.15 -5.18 -16.45
CA LYS A 245 -5.54 -3.86 -16.54
C LYS A 245 -6.59 -2.75 -16.72
N GLU A 246 -7.60 -3.02 -17.54
CA GLU A 246 -8.66 -2.08 -17.89
C GLU A 246 -9.42 -1.64 -16.65
N TYR A 247 -9.71 -2.57 -15.74
CA TYR A 247 -10.40 -2.29 -14.48
C TYR A 247 -9.54 -1.50 -13.49
N LEU A 248 -8.26 -1.85 -13.39
CA LEU A 248 -7.31 -1.10 -12.56
C LEU A 248 -7.27 0.37 -13.01
N LEU A 249 -7.24 0.61 -14.33
CA LEU A 249 -7.21 1.94 -14.91
C LEU A 249 -8.55 2.68 -14.75
N GLU A 250 -9.68 1.99 -14.90
CA GLU A 250 -11.02 2.56 -14.67
C GLU A 250 -11.17 3.11 -13.25
N ILE A 251 -10.79 2.33 -12.24
CA ILE A 251 -10.84 2.79 -10.83
C ILE A 251 -9.89 3.95 -10.58
N LEU A 252 -8.68 3.91 -11.18
CA LEU A 252 -7.75 5.04 -11.07
C LEU A 252 -8.32 6.30 -11.69
N ASP A 253 -9.03 6.19 -12.81
CA ASP A 253 -9.69 7.32 -13.47
C ASP A 253 -10.82 7.89 -12.61
N GLU A 254 -11.67 7.06 -12.01
CA GLU A 254 -12.73 7.47 -11.05
C GLU A 254 -12.12 8.23 -9.85
N CYS A 255 -11.04 7.70 -9.28
CA CYS A 255 -10.38 8.33 -8.14
C CYS A 255 -9.64 9.63 -8.52
N ALA A 256 -9.08 9.69 -9.73
CA ALA A 256 -8.37 10.86 -10.23
C ALA A 256 -9.33 12.00 -10.62
N SER A 257 -10.54 11.71 -11.11
CA SER A 257 -11.55 12.72 -11.43
C SER A 257 -12.25 13.29 -10.19
N GLY A 258 -12.22 12.56 -9.07
CA GLY A 258 -12.94 12.91 -7.85
C GLY A 258 -14.38 12.41 -7.83
N ASP A 259 -14.76 11.55 -8.77
CA ASP A 259 -16.12 11.02 -8.94
C ASP A 259 -16.38 9.74 -8.15
N LEU A 260 -15.73 9.56 -7.00
CA LEU A 260 -15.91 8.37 -6.16
C LEU A 260 -17.39 8.18 -5.81
N GLN A 261 -18.04 7.23 -6.47
CA GLN A 261 -19.46 6.99 -6.28
C GLN A 261 -19.71 6.48 -4.85
N PRO A 262 -20.82 6.87 -4.21
CA PRO A 262 -21.17 6.40 -2.88
C PRO A 262 -21.19 4.86 -2.84
N ALA A 263 -20.93 4.31 -1.65
CA ALA A 263 -20.84 2.87 -1.42
C ALA A 263 -22.05 2.12 -2.02
N SER A 264 -21.79 1.04 -2.76
CA SER A 264 -22.86 0.13 -3.18
C SER A 264 -23.51 -0.46 -1.91
N PRO A 265 -24.86 -0.44 -1.79
CA PRO A 265 -25.54 -1.16 -0.71
C PRO A 265 -25.07 -2.62 -0.66
N ARG A 266 -25.10 -3.25 0.53
CA ARG A 266 -24.95 -4.71 0.61
C ARG A 266 -25.89 -5.35 -0.41
N GLU A 267 -25.35 -6.04 -1.41
CA GLU A 267 -26.12 -7.06 -2.09
C GLU A 267 -26.53 -8.05 -0.99
N ALA A 268 -27.84 -8.30 -0.88
CA ALA A 268 -28.39 -9.21 0.10
C ALA A 268 -27.63 -10.54 -0.02
N SER A 269 -26.99 -10.92 1.08
CA SER A 269 -26.33 -12.20 1.34
C SER A 269 -26.64 -13.26 0.29
N LEU A 270 -25.64 -13.63 -0.51
CA LEU A 270 -25.62 -14.94 -1.16
C LEU A 270 -25.59 -15.97 -0.03
N SER A 271 -26.77 -16.47 0.31
CA SER A 271 -26.96 -17.63 1.15
C SER A 271 -26.27 -18.83 0.52
N LEU A 272 -25.20 -19.30 1.13
CA LEU A 272 -24.71 -20.67 1.05
C LEU A 272 -24.75 -21.29 2.45
#